data_AF-A0A9P5J4M1-F1
#
_entry.id   AF-A0A9P5J4M1-F1
#
_cell.length_a   1.000
_cell.length_b   1.000
_cell.length_c   1.000
_cell.angle_alpha   90.00
_cell.angle_beta   90.00
_cell.angle_gamma   90.00
#
_symmetry.space_group_name_H-M   'P 1'
#
loop_
_entity.id
_entity.type
_entity.pdbx_description
1 polymer ?
#
loop_
_entity_poly.entity_id
_entity_poly.type
_entity_poly.pdbx_seq_one_letter_code
_entity_poly.pdbx_strand_id
1 'polypeptide(L)'
;MNVVTGMQTNARIFFEDALVSFALQSFGESLGIAFASFYDSMGLNVQIVSTAITALTQSCGIVSVTVPRWLSDLAWATVMKSAGRVIAINECIGLRLDCTEADIASGACLAQTGEELLQILGFRDLRTGKFIGIALAITFANRVLAWAVLRLKLMSL
;
A
#
# COMPACT_ATOMS: atom_id res chain seq x y z
N MET A 1 24.50 -6.44 1.93
CA MET A 1 24.90 -6.53 0.50
C MET A 1 23.66 -6.15 -0.27
N ASN A 2 23.52 -4.89 -0.69
CA ASN A 2 22.26 -4.39 -1.23
C ASN A 2 22.21 -4.67 -2.73
N VAL A 3 21.20 -5.41 -3.20
CA VAL A 3 21.11 -5.80 -4.62
C VAL A 3 20.05 -4.93 -5.32
N VAL A 4 20.42 -4.37 -6.46
CA VAL A 4 19.64 -3.47 -7.35
C VAL A 4 19.18 -2.13 -6.75
N THR A 5 18.27 -2.10 -5.77
CA THR A 5 17.61 -0.87 -5.30
C THR A 5 18.18 -0.29 -4.01
N GLY A 6 19.14 -0.96 -3.37
CA GLY A 6 19.72 -0.47 -2.12
C GLY A 6 18.93 -0.86 -0.86
N MET A 7 17.80 -1.57 -0.99
CA MET A 7 16.90 -1.97 0.10
C MET A 7 17.51 -2.98 1.08
N GLN A 8 16.88 -3.13 2.24
CA GLN A 8 17.34 -4.02 3.30
C GLN A 8 17.35 -5.49 2.84
N THR A 9 18.50 -6.16 3.00
CA THR A 9 18.70 -7.52 2.50
C THR A 9 18.48 -8.57 3.59
N ASN A 10 17.21 -8.92 3.79
CA ASN A 10 16.78 -10.00 4.67
C ASN A 10 15.74 -10.87 3.95
N ALA A 11 15.88 -12.20 4.00
CA ALA A 11 14.96 -13.14 3.38
C ALA A 11 13.52 -12.95 3.88
N ARG A 12 13.33 -12.62 5.17
CA ARG A 12 12.02 -12.33 5.74
C ARG A 12 11.38 -11.11 5.06
N ILE A 13 12.11 -10.01 4.95
CA ILE A 13 11.63 -8.76 4.34
C ILE A 13 11.25 -9.00 2.88
N PHE A 14 12.08 -9.74 2.15
CA PHE A 14 11.81 -10.09 0.75
C PHE A 14 10.48 -10.84 0.57
N PHE A 15 10.21 -11.87 1.38
CA PHE A 15 8.94 -12.60 1.28
C PHE A 15 7.74 -11.77 1.73
N GLU A 16 7.90 -10.94 2.75
CA GLU A 16 6.83 -10.02 3.20
C GLU A 16 6.49 -9.00 2.10
N ASP A 17 7.49 -8.43 1.43
CA ASP A 17 7.31 -7.48 0.32
C ASP A 17 6.72 -8.16 -0.93
N ALA A 18 7.18 -9.37 -1.28
CA ALA A 18 6.64 -10.15 -2.38
C ALA A 18 5.15 -10.48 -2.19
N LEU A 19 4.75 -10.87 -0.98
CA LEU A 19 3.34 -11.15 -0.66
C LEU A 19 2.47 -9.89 -0.74
N VAL A 20 2.98 -8.77 -0.26
CA VAL A 20 2.26 -7.48 -0.32
C VAL A 20 2.14 -6.98 -1.76
N SER A 21 3.19 -7.12 -2.56
CA SER A 21 3.17 -6.79 -3.99
C SER A 21 2.16 -7.65 -4.75
N PHE A 22 2.09 -8.95 -4.44
CA PHE A 22 1.06 -9.84 -4.98
C PHE A 22 -0.36 -9.40 -4.58
N ALA A 23 -0.55 -8.99 -3.33
CA ALA A 23 -1.83 -8.49 -2.83
C ALA A 23 -2.28 -7.20 -3.55
N LEU A 24 -1.35 -6.27 -3.78
CA LEU A 24 -1.55 -5.03 -4.56
C LEU A 24 -1.94 -5.32 -6.01
N GLN A 25 -1.21 -6.21 -6.68
CA GLN A 25 -1.48 -6.60 -8.05
C GLN A 25 -2.87 -7.27 -8.16
N SER A 26 -3.15 -8.20 -7.24
CA SER A 26 -4.44 -8.89 -7.18
C SER A 26 -5.61 -7.93 -6.97
N PHE A 27 -5.41 -6.86 -6.19
CA PHE A 27 -6.41 -5.81 -5.98
C PHE A 27 -6.69 -5.02 -7.28
N GLY A 28 -5.64 -4.57 -7.99
CA GLY A 28 -5.78 -3.83 -9.24
C GLY A 28 -6.51 -4.63 -10.33
N GLU A 29 -6.16 -5.91 -10.48
CA GLU A 29 -6.86 -6.82 -11.39
C GLU A 29 -8.32 -7.05 -11.01
N SER A 30 -8.65 -7.14 -9.72
CA SER A 30 -10.04 -7.32 -9.26
C SER A 30 -10.90 -6.11 -9.62
N LEU A 31 -10.36 -4.90 -9.44
CA LEU A 31 -11.01 -3.67 -9.90
C LEU A 31 -11.16 -3.66 -11.42
N GLY A 32 -10.13 -4.07 -12.15
CA GLY A 32 -10.16 -4.17 -13.61
C GLY A 32 -11.30 -5.08 -14.11
N ILE A 33 -11.47 -6.26 -13.51
CA ILE A 33 -12.58 -7.19 -13.84
C ILE A 33 -13.94 -6.54 -13.55
N ALA A 34 -14.08 -5.89 -12.39
CA ALA A 34 -15.34 -5.26 -12.00
C ALA A 34 -15.74 -4.17 -13.00
N PHE A 35 -14.85 -3.22 -13.32
CA PHE A 35 -15.15 -2.13 -14.26
C PHE A 35 -15.29 -2.62 -15.72
N ALA A 36 -14.50 -3.61 -16.13
CA ALA A 36 -14.64 -4.24 -17.45
C ALA A 36 -16.01 -4.90 -17.64
N SER A 37 -16.66 -5.35 -16.56
CA SER A 37 -17.99 -5.97 -16.62
C SER A 37 -19.14 -4.98 -16.82
N PHE A 38 -18.89 -3.66 -16.69
CA PHE A 38 -19.90 -2.61 -16.85
C PHE A 38 -19.74 -1.79 -18.13
N TYR A 39 -18.52 -1.67 -18.68
CA TYR A 39 -18.22 -0.81 -19.82
C TYR A 39 -17.57 -1.60 -20.96
N ASP A 40 -18.19 -1.58 -22.14
CA ASP A 40 -17.68 -2.27 -23.33
C ASP A 40 -16.49 -1.55 -24.00
N SER A 41 -16.32 -0.25 -23.73
CA SER A 41 -15.18 0.52 -24.25
C SER A 41 -13.93 0.31 -23.41
N MET A 42 -12.95 -0.40 -23.99
CA MET A 42 -11.66 -0.67 -23.35
C MET A 42 -10.94 0.62 -22.92
N GLY A 43 -11.00 1.69 -23.74
CA GLY A 43 -10.34 2.96 -23.44
C GLY A 43 -10.93 3.66 -22.22
N LEU A 44 -12.25 3.66 -22.07
CA LEU A 44 -12.93 4.27 -20.91
C LEU A 44 -12.62 3.48 -19.63
N ASN A 45 -12.64 2.14 -19.70
CA ASN A 45 -12.38 1.28 -18.55
C ASN A 45 -10.98 1.52 -17.97
N VAL A 46 -9.94 1.50 -18.81
CA VAL A 46 -8.55 1.72 -18.35
C VAL A 46 -8.38 3.09 -17.69
N GLN A 47 -9.00 4.14 -18.23
CA GLN A 47 -8.92 5.48 -17.64
C GLN A 47 -9.59 5.57 -16.27
N ILE A 48 -10.79 4.99 -16.11
CA ILE A 48 -11.50 4.98 -14.83
C ILE A 48 -10.71 4.20 -13.77
N VAL A 49 -10.24 2.99 -14.12
CA VAL A 49 -9.46 2.15 -13.20
C VAL A 49 -8.16 2.86 -12.79
N SER A 50 -7.42 3.44 -13.74
CA SER A 50 -6.18 4.16 -13.46
C SER A 50 -6.41 5.37 -12.54
N THR A 51 -7.46 6.15 -12.82
CA THR A 51 -7.83 7.32 -11.99
C THR A 51 -8.23 6.88 -10.59
N ALA A 52 -9.03 5.82 -10.47
CA ALA A 52 -9.46 5.28 -9.18
C ALA A 52 -8.27 4.77 -8.36
N ILE A 53 -7.39 3.96 -8.95
CA ILE A 53 -6.18 3.46 -8.26
C ILE A 53 -5.30 4.62 -7.82
N THR A 54 -5.07 5.61 -8.69
CA THR A 54 -4.26 6.80 -8.35
C THR A 54 -4.82 7.55 -7.14
N ALA A 55 -6.15 7.73 -7.08
CA ALA A 55 -6.80 8.34 -5.92
C ALA A 55 -6.63 7.49 -4.65
N LEU A 56 -6.78 6.17 -4.75
CA LEU A 56 -6.60 5.25 -3.62
C LEU A 56 -5.16 5.22 -3.11
N THR A 57 -4.15 5.37 -3.97
CA THR A 57 -2.74 5.42 -3.58
C THR A 57 -2.44 6.57 -2.61
N GLN A 58 -3.15 7.70 -2.73
CA GLN A 58 -3.01 8.84 -1.81
C GLN A 58 -3.38 8.47 -0.36
N SER A 59 -4.23 7.44 -0.19
CA SER A 59 -4.69 6.96 1.12
C SER A 59 -3.73 5.97 1.80
N CYS A 60 -2.60 5.66 1.18
CA CYS A 60 -1.57 4.76 1.68
C CYS A 60 -0.98 5.19 3.04
N GLY A 61 -1.05 6.49 3.37
CA GLY A 61 -0.56 7.05 4.64
C GLY A 61 0.91 7.43 4.63
N ILE A 62 1.60 7.25 3.51
CA ILE A 62 2.96 7.73 3.26
C ILE A 62 2.93 9.11 2.58
N VAL A 63 2.10 9.27 1.54
CA VAL A 63 1.99 10.53 0.78
C VAL A 63 1.26 11.61 1.58
N SER A 64 0.27 11.20 2.38
CA SER A 64 -0.47 12.09 3.27
C SER A 64 -0.49 11.49 4.66
N VAL A 65 0.28 12.08 5.57
CA VAL A 65 0.32 11.70 6.99
C VAL A 65 -0.91 12.20 7.73
N THR A 66 -1.40 13.39 7.35
CA THR A 66 -2.55 14.06 7.97
C THR A 66 -3.80 13.86 7.12
N VAL A 67 -4.39 12.67 7.21
CA VAL A 67 -5.68 12.35 6.57
C VAL A 67 -6.81 12.45 7.60
N PRO A 68 -7.95 13.10 7.29
CA PRO A 68 -9.09 13.14 8.20
C PRO A 68 -9.57 11.72 8.57
N ARG A 69 -10.04 11.55 9.81
CA ARG A 69 -10.32 10.22 10.41
C ARG A 69 -11.23 9.34 9.54
N TRP A 70 -12.32 9.90 9.03
CA TRP A 70 -13.29 9.17 8.20
C TRP A 70 -12.66 8.60 6.92
N LEU A 71 -11.74 9.34 6.29
CA LEU A 71 -11.06 8.90 5.08
C LEU A 71 -9.95 7.88 5.41
N SER A 72 -9.31 8.03 6.58
CA SER A 72 -8.37 7.04 7.11
C SER A 72 -9.07 5.70 7.40
N ASP A 73 -10.30 5.72 7.87
CA ASP A 73 -11.08 4.51 8.13
C ASP A 73 -11.48 3.82 6.82
N LEU A 74 -11.90 4.58 5.79
CA LEU A 74 -12.18 4.04 4.47
C LEU A 74 -10.92 3.44 3.81
N ALA A 75 -9.76 4.07 4.01
CA ALA A 75 -8.49 3.59 3.47
C ALA A 75 -8.11 2.19 3.98
N TRP A 76 -8.58 1.79 5.16
CA TRP A 76 -8.39 0.42 5.66
C TRP A 76 -9.14 -0.65 4.86
N ALA A 77 -10.17 -0.28 4.09
CA ALA A 77 -10.83 -1.21 3.18
C ALA A 77 -9.96 -1.54 1.95
N THR A 78 -8.87 -0.80 1.74
CA THR A 78 -7.97 -0.99 0.59
C THR A 78 -6.67 -1.66 0.99
N VAL A 79 -6.08 -2.38 0.03
CA VAL A 79 -4.75 -2.99 0.23
C VAL A 79 -3.66 -1.91 0.35
N MET A 80 -3.86 -0.72 -0.24
CA MET A 80 -2.86 0.36 -0.29
C MET A 80 -2.29 0.73 1.09
N LYS A 81 -3.17 0.90 2.09
CA LYS A 81 -2.77 1.31 3.43
C LYS A 81 -2.02 0.23 4.20
N SER A 82 -2.45 -1.03 4.06
CA SER A 82 -1.76 -2.15 4.72
C SER A 82 -0.41 -2.43 4.06
N ALA A 83 -0.37 -2.39 2.74
CA ALA A 83 0.84 -2.56 1.94
C ALA A 83 1.91 -1.52 2.26
N GLY A 84 1.56 -0.23 2.21
CA GLY A 84 2.51 0.84 2.49
C GLY A 84 3.12 0.76 3.89
N ARG A 85 2.34 0.33 4.88
CA ARG A 85 2.86 0.12 6.24
C ARG A 85 3.86 -1.02 6.31
N VAL A 86 3.61 -2.16 5.66
CA VAL A 86 4.55 -3.29 5.65
C VAL A 86 5.88 -2.86 5.03
N ILE A 87 5.83 -2.21 3.87
CA ILE A 87 7.02 -1.76 3.14
C ILE A 87 7.80 -0.74 3.99
N ALA A 88 7.12 0.30 4.48
CA ALA A 88 7.76 1.33 5.28
C ALA A 88 8.40 0.77 6.55
N ILE A 89 7.70 -0.10 7.28
CA ILE A 89 8.22 -0.70 8.52
C ILE A 89 9.45 -1.57 8.23
N ASN A 90 9.38 -2.43 7.20
CA ASN A 90 10.48 -3.34 6.89
C ASN A 90 11.74 -2.61 6.42
N GLU A 91 11.60 -1.53 5.64
CA GLU A 91 12.77 -0.80 5.14
C GLU A 91 13.34 0.21 6.14
N CYS A 92 12.52 0.74 7.05
CA CYS A 92 12.95 1.77 7.99
C CYS A 92 13.51 1.20 9.30
N ILE A 93 13.11 0.02 9.76
CA ILE A 93 13.61 -0.53 11.03
C ILE A 93 15.13 -0.75 10.94
N GLY A 94 15.88 -0.20 11.90
CA GLY A 94 17.34 -0.33 11.96
C GLY A 94 18.09 0.51 10.91
N LEU A 95 17.39 1.35 10.13
CA LEU A 95 18.02 2.28 9.20
C LEU A 95 18.59 3.47 9.96
N ARG A 96 19.85 3.81 9.71
CA ARG A 96 20.47 5.06 10.17
C ARG A 96 20.66 5.99 9.00
N LEU A 97 20.19 7.23 9.17
CA LEU A 97 20.34 8.29 8.20
C LEU A 97 21.54 9.13 8.63
N ASP A 98 22.54 9.23 7.76
CA ASP A 98 23.73 10.05 8.01
C ASP A 98 23.37 11.53 7.89
N CYS A 99 23.10 12.18 9.03
CA CYS A 99 22.84 13.61 9.13
C CYS A 99 23.97 14.32 9.88
N THR A 100 24.42 15.47 9.37
CA THR A 100 25.40 16.29 10.10
C THR A 100 24.71 17.14 11.19
N GLU A 101 25.45 17.55 12.22
CA GLU A 101 24.89 18.40 13.30
C GLU A 101 24.34 19.73 12.77
N ALA A 102 24.91 20.26 11.69
CA ALA A 102 24.42 21.47 11.02
C ALA A 102 23.07 21.24 10.32
N ASP A 103 22.83 20.05 9.77
CA ASP A 103 21.57 19.68 9.10
C ASP A 103 20.43 19.50 10.11
N ILE A 104 20.75 19.08 11.34
CA ILE A 104 19.79 18.96 12.45
C ILE A 104 19.44 20.34 12.98
N ALA A 105 20.45 21.19 13.22
CA ALA A 105 20.24 22.54 13.74
C ALA A 105 19.48 23.46 12.76
N SER A 106 19.65 23.23 11.45
CA SER A 106 18.90 23.94 10.40
C SER A 106 17.51 23.37 10.15
N GLY A 107 17.16 22.21 10.72
CA GLY A 107 15.91 21.51 10.47
C GLY A 107 15.83 20.82 9.10
N ALA A 108 16.95 20.73 8.38
CA ALA A 108 17.04 20.04 7.08
C ALA A 108 16.93 18.51 7.23
N CYS A 109 17.37 17.95 8.36
CA CYS A 109 17.20 16.54 8.70
C CYS A 109 16.10 16.36 9.76
N LEU A 110 14.98 15.74 9.37
CA LEU A 110 13.81 15.52 10.23
C LEU A 110 13.91 14.28 11.12
N ALA A 111 14.75 13.30 10.75
CA ALA A 111 14.91 12.05 11.48
C ALA A 111 16.31 11.49 11.27
N GLN A 112 16.98 11.06 12.35
CA GLN A 112 18.30 10.39 12.25
C GLN A 112 18.17 8.87 12.14
N THR A 113 17.02 8.33 12.55
CA THR A 113 16.74 6.90 12.57
C THR A 113 15.46 6.61 11.82
N GLY A 114 15.37 5.43 11.20
CA GLY A 114 14.14 5.02 10.53
C GLY A 114 12.98 4.81 11.50
N GLU A 115 13.22 4.50 12.78
CA GLU A 115 12.19 4.47 13.80
C GLU A 115 11.57 5.86 14.05
N GLU A 116 12.38 6.91 14.07
CA GLU A 116 11.92 8.29 14.18
C GLU A 116 11.14 8.71 12.92
N LEU A 117 11.58 8.29 11.74
CA LEU A 117 10.83 8.48 10.49
C LEU A 117 9.45 7.80 10.56
N LEU A 118 9.37 6.57 11.08
CA LEU A 118 8.10 5.87 11.27
C LEU A 118 7.18 6.56 12.29
N GLN A 119 7.75 7.19 13.32
CA GLN A 119 6.98 7.98 14.28
C GLN A 119 6.40 9.25 13.65
N ILE A 120 7.16 9.92 12.77
CA ILE A 120 6.68 11.07 11.99
C ILE A 120 5.52 10.66 11.08
N LEU A 121 5.59 9.47 10.46
CA LEU A 121 4.49 8.88 9.67
C LEU A 121 3.30 8.42 10.53
N GLY A 122 3.40 8.45 11.86
CA GLY A 122 2.35 8.03 12.78
C GLY A 122 2.18 6.50 12.90
N PHE A 123 3.19 5.72 12.50
CA PHE A 123 3.15 4.26 12.53
C PHE A 123 3.56 3.74 13.91
N ARG A 124 2.57 3.56 14.80
CA ARG A 124 2.79 3.10 16.19
C ARG A 124 2.90 1.58 16.36
N ASP A 125 2.37 0.80 15.43
CA ASP A 125 2.39 -0.67 15.49
C ASP A 125 3.36 -1.18 14.44
N LEU A 126 4.47 -1.80 14.86
CA LEU A 126 5.53 -2.29 13.98
C LEU A 126 5.36 -3.78 13.60
N ARG A 127 4.25 -4.41 14.00
CA ARG A 127 4.00 -5.84 13.74
C ARG A 127 3.55 -6.05 12.30
N THR A 128 4.49 -6.23 11.39
CA THR A 128 4.23 -6.41 9.95
C THR A 128 3.30 -7.60 9.66
N GLY A 129 3.40 -8.70 10.42
CA GLY A 129 2.53 -9.86 10.26
C GLY A 129 1.02 -9.55 10.35
N LYS A 130 0.62 -8.58 11.18
CA LYS A 130 -0.78 -8.14 11.27
C LYS A 130 -1.23 -7.46 9.98
N PHE A 131 -0.41 -6.59 9.41
CA PHE A 131 -0.74 -5.87 8.19
C PHE A 131 -0.74 -6.78 6.97
N ILE A 132 0.15 -7.78 6.92
CA ILE A 132 0.14 -8.82 5.89
C ILE A 132 -1.15 -9.63 5.96
N GLY A 133 -1.58 -10.04 7.16
CA GLY A 133 -2.86 -10.74 7.36
C GLY A 133 -4.05 -9.91 6.86
N ILE A 134 -4.05 -8.60 7.16
CA ILE A 134 -5.08 -7.67 6.66
C ILE A 134 -5.03 -7.56 5.13
N ALA A 135 -3.84 -7.40 4.54
CA ALA A 135 -3.68 -7.29 3.10
C ALA A 135 -4.23 -8.53 2.38
N LEU A 136 -3.87 -9.73 2.84
CA LEU A 136 -4.35 -10.99 2.26
C LEU A 136 -5.87 -11.15 2.42
N ALA A 137 -6.42 -10.79 3.58
CA ALA A 137 -7.87 -10.83 3.80
C ALA A 137 -8.63 -9.90 2.85
N ILE A 138 -8.13 -8.68 2.66
CA ILE A 138 -8.70 -7.70 1.72
C ILE A 138 -8.56 -8.20 0.27
N THR A 139 -7.42 -8.80 -0.10
CA THR A 139 -7.23 -9.39 -1.43
C THR A 139 -8.25 -10.49 -1.70
N PHE A 140 -8.46 -11.39 -0.74
CA PHE A 140 -9.46 -12.46 -0.87
C PHE A 140 -10.88 -11.87 -1.00
N ALA A 141 -11.24 -10.90 -0.16
CA ALA A 141 -12.54 -10.22 -0.24
C ALA A 141 -12.77 -9.54 -1.60
N ASN A 142 -11.76 -8.84 -2.14
CA ASN A 142 -11.86 -8.21 -3.45
C ASN A 142 -11.98 -9.22 -4.59
N ARG A 143 -11.36 -10.39 -4.48
CA ARG A 143 -11.51 -11.47 -5.46
C ARG A 143 -12.92 -12.06 -5.45
N VAL A 144 -13.47 -12.31 -4.26
CA VAL A 144 -14.86 -12.75 -4.12
C VAL A 144 -15.82 -11.70 -4.68
N LEU A 145 -15.57 -10.42 -4.42
CA LEU A 145 -16.38 -9.31 -4.94
C LEU A 145 -16.32 -9.24 -6.47
N ALA A 146 -15.12 -9.31 -7.07
CA ALA A 146 -14.96 -9.31 -8.52
C ALA A 146 -15.66 -10.51 -9.17
N TRP A 147 -15.54 -11.70 -8.57
CA TRP A 147 -16.28 -12.89 -9.03
C TRP A 147 -17.78 -12.67 -8.95
N ALA A 148 -18.30 -12.14 -7.84
CA ALA A 148 -19.72 -11.87 -7.66
C ALA A 148 -20.26 -10.87 -8.69
N VAL A 149 -19.54 -9.77 -8.94
CA VAL A 149 -19.91 -8.76 -9.96
C VAL A 149 -20.01 -9.40 -11.35
N LEU A 150 -19.01 -10.20 -11.72
CA LEU A 150 -19.01 -10.91 -13.00
C LEU A 150 -20.18 -11.89 -13.11
N ARG A 151 -20.44 -12.65 -12.04
CA ARG A 151 -21.53 -13.65 -11.98
C ARG A 151 -22.91 -13.00 -12.09
N LEU A 152 -23.11 -11.87 -11.41
CA LEU A 152 -24.36 -11.09 -11.48
C LEU A 152 -24.59 -10.54 -12.87
N LYS A 153 -23.55 -10.04 -13.54
CA LYS A 153 -23.63 -9.57 -14.93
C LYS A 153 -23.96 -10.70 -15.90
N LEU A 154 -23.32 -11.86 -15.73
CA LEU A 154 -23.61 -13.04 -16.55
C LEU A 154 -25.05 -13.54 -16.37
N MET A 155 -25.61 -13.46 -15.15
CA MET A 155 -27.00 -13.83 -14.88
C MET A 155 -28.03 -12.83 -15.41
N SER A 156 -27.63 -11.57 -15.62
CA SER A 156 -28.53 -10.51 -16.12
C SER A 156 -28.66 -10.47 -17.65
N LEU A 157 -27.91 -11.34 -18.35
CA LEU A 157 -27.88 -11.51 -19.80
C LEU A 157 -28.74 -12.71 -20.19
#